data_AF-A0A971WP05-F1
#
_entry.id   AF-A0A971WP05-F1
#
_cell.length_a   1.000
_cell.length_b   1.000
_cell.length_c   1.000
_cell.angle_alpha   90.00
_cell.angle_beta   90.00
_cell.angle_gamma   90.00
#
_symmetry.space_group_name_H-M   'P 1'
#
loop_
_entity.id
_entity.type
_entity.pdbx_description
1 polymer ?
#
loop_
_entity_poly.entity_id
_entity_poly.type
_entity_poly.pdbx_seq_one_letter_code
_entity_poly.pdbx_strand_id
1 'polypeptide(L)'
;MELAIHHYPKMERCWLLKRVHGEHSQHAHFYTKEEALLCRKLIDQNKYPREKKYKYAAQRILTEEEFKLLNKRPRYYNVQKGTQR
;
A
#
# COMPACT_ATOMS: atom_id res chain seq x y z
N MET A 1 -8.84 2.55 9.86
CA MET A 1 -7.53 2.03 10.29
C MET A 1 -6.67 3.21 10.70
N GLU A 2 -5.88 3.07 11.77
CA GLU A 2 -4.90 4.10 12.16
C GLU A 2 -3.47 3.64 11.82
N LEU A 3 -2.75 4.49 11.09
CA LEU A 3 -1.38 4.26 10.63
C LEU A 3 -0.44 5.32 11.21
N ALA A 4 0.67 4.86 11.80
CA ALA A 4 1.73 5.70 12.31
C ALA A 4 2.99 5.56 11.46
N ILE A 5 3.70 6.68 11.26
CA ILE A 5 5.01 6.72 10.62
C ILE A 5 6.06 7.03 11.68
N HIS A 6 7.07 6.18 11.78
CA HIS A 6 8.23 6.37 12.66
C HIS A 6 9.50 6.52 11.84
N HIS A 7 10.46 7.26 12.40
CA HIS A 7 11.77 7.47 11.80
C HIS A 7 12.86 6.87 12.68
N TYR A 8 13.63 5.95 12.09
CA TYR A 8 14.75 5.24 12.71
C TYR A 8 16.04 5.56 11.94
N PRO A 9 16.81 6.57 12.36
CA PRO A 9 17.97 7.06 11.60
C PRO A 9 19.14 6.07 11.53
N LYS A 10 19.12 5.00 12.34
CA LYS A 10 20.19 3.98 12.41
C LYS A 10 19.99 2.80 11.44
N MET A 11 18.91 2.77 10.67
CA MET A 11 18.62 1.71 9.70
C MET A 11 18.79 2.24 8.28
N GLU A 12 19.13 1.38 7.30
CA GLU A 12 19.18 1.81 5.88
C GLU A 12 17.81 2.24 5.35
N ARG A 13 16.74 1.59 5.82
CA ARG A 13 15.35 1.97 5.54
C ARG A 13 14.76 2.66 6.76
N CYS A 14 15.06 3.94 6.88
CA CYS A 14 14.81 4.72 8.09
C CYS A 14 13.32 4.94 8.38
N TRP A 15 12.42 4.81 7.41
CA TRP A 15 11.01 5.19 7.58
C TRP A 15 10.11 3.97 7.73
N LEU A 16 9.50 3.81 8.90
CA LEU A 16 8.61 2.70 9.22
C LEU A 16 7.15 3.16 9.19
N LEU A 17 6.32 2.54 8.36
CA LEU A 17 4.87 2.68 8.39
C LEU A 17 4.28 1.46 9.09
N LYS A 18 3.56 1.66 10.21
CA LYS A 18 2.96 0.58 11.00
C LYS A 18 1.50 0.84 11.33
N ARG A 19 0.72 -0.23 11.49
CA ARG A 19 -0.64 -0.17 12.05
C ARG A 19 -0.55 -0.01 13.57
N VAL A 20 -1.23 0.99 14.14
CA VAL A 20 -1.12 1.33 15.57
C VAL A 20 -1.69 0.23 16.47
N HIS A 21 -2.86 -0.30 16.10
CA HIS A 21 -3.55 -1.37 16.82
C HIS A 21 -3.48 -2.72 16.07
N GLY A 22 -2.44 -2.88 15.24
CA GLY A 22 -2.24 -4.10 14.46
C GLY A 22 -1.31 -5.08 15.13
N GLU A 23 -1.11 -6.22 14.47
CA GLU A 23 -0.02 -7.12 14.85
C GLU A 23 1.34 -6.45 14.61
N HIS A 24 2.34 -6.87 15.39
CA HIS A 24 3.72 -6.40 15.21
C HIS A 24 4.26 -6.67 13.80
N SER A 25 3.76 -7.72 13.14
CA SER A 25 4.07 -8.10 11.75
C SER A 25 3.56 -7.08 10.72
N GLN A 26 2.56 -6.25 11.07
CA GLN A 26 1.87 -5.33 10.16
C GLN A 26 2.59 -3.98 10.02
N HIS A 27 3.80 -4.03 9.47
CA HIS A 27 4.62 -2.85 9.20
C HIS A 27 5.39 -2.95 7.88
N ALA A 28 5.83 -1.81 7.35
CA ALA A 28 6.66 -1.71 6.17
C ALA A 28 7.75 -0.64 6.34
N HIS A 29 8.96 -0.99 5.90
CA HIS A 29 10.12 -0.09 5.89
C HIS A 29 10.32 0.56 4.52
N PHE A 30 10.66 1.84 4.51
CA PHE A 30 10.89 2.69 3.35
C PHE A 30 12.21 3.45 3.48
N TYR A 31 12.80 3.82 2.35
CA TYR A 31 14.05 4.58 2.32
C TYR A 31 13.81 6.06 2.58
N THR A 32 12.71 6.62 2.05
CA THR A 32 12.38 8.04 2.21
C THR A 32 11.04 8.26 2.90
N LYS A 33 10.89 9.44 3.52
CA LYS A 33 9.63 9.88 4.14
C LYS A 33 8.49 9.93 3.13
N GLU A 34 8.80 10.41 1.93
CA GLU A 34 7.83 10.60 0.84
C GLU A 34 7.22 9.28 0.41
N GLU A 35 8.02 8.22 0.31
CA GLU A 35 7.52 6.87 -0.01
C GLU A 35 6.55 6.36 1.07
N ALA A 36 6.90 6.53 2.34
CA ALA A 36 6.04 6.14 3.45
C ALA A 36 4.72 6.93 3.46
N LEU A 37 4.78 8.25 3.24
CA LEU A 37 3.61 9.11 3.13
C LEU A 37 2.74 8.77 1.93
N LEU A 38 3.33 8.47 0.78
CA LEU A 38 2.59 8.10 -0.42
C LEU A 38 1.90 6.75 -0.24
N CYS A 39 2.57 5.77 0.38
CA CYS A 39 1.94 4.48 0.70
C CYS A 39 0.77 4.66 1.66
N ARG A 40 0.94 5.48 2.70
CA ARG A 40 -0.16 5.83 3.62
C ARG A 40 -1.33 6.48 2.87
N LYS A 41 -1.05 7.47 2.02
CA LYS A 41 -2.07 8.14 1.21
C LYS A 41 -2.83 7.19 0.29
N LEU A 42 -2.17 6.19 -0.28
CA LEU A 42 -2.83 5.17 -1.10
C LEU A 42 -3.81 4.33 -0.27
N ILE A 43 -3.40 3.91 0.92
CA ILE A 43 -4.24 3.14 1.84
C ILE A 43 -5.42 3.99 2.33
N ASP A 44 -5.16 5.22 2.78
CA ASP A 44 -6.19 6.16 3.25
C ASP A 44 -7.23 6.49 2.17
N GLN A 45 -6.79 6.55 0.89
CA GLN A 45 -7.68 6.77 -0.26
C GLN A 45 -8.34 5.49 -0.79
N ASN A 46 -8.10 4.34 -0.15
CA ASN A 46 -8.55 3.01 -0.59
C ASN A 46 -8.17 2.70 -2.06
N LYS A 47 -7.02 3.19 -2.52
CA LYS A 47 -6.54 3.04 -3.91
C LYS A 47 -5.57 1.88 -4.03
N TYR A 48 -5.80 1.03 -5.04
CA TYR A 48 -4.89 -0.07 -5.32
C TYR A 48 -3.52 0.43 -5.81
N PRO A 49 -2.41 0.07 -5.16
CA PRO A 49 -1.08 0.48 -5.59
C PRO A 49 -0.69 -0.14 -6.93
N ARG A 50 -0.16 0.68 -7.86
CA ARG A 50 0.32 0.21 -9.17
C ARG A 50 1.75 -0.31 -9.11
N GLU A 51 2.61 0.35 -8.33
CA GLU A 51 4.00 -0.04 -8.20
C GLU A 51 4.15 -1.23 -7.25
N LYS A 52 5.04 -2.17 -7.60
CA LYS A 52 5.26 -3.40 -6.85
C LYS A 52 5.66 -3.13 -5.39
N LYS A 53 6.51 -2.13 -5.14
CA LYS A 53 6.97 -1.77 -3.78
C LYS A 53 5.82 -1.42 -2.84
N TYR A 54 4.92 -0.55 -3.28
CA TYR A 54 3.75 -0.14 -2.49
C TYR A 54 2.72 -1.25 -2.38
N LYS A 55 2.61 -2.12 -3.40
CA LYS A 55 1.76 -3.30 -3.32
C LYS A 55 2.19 -4.24 -2.20
N TYR A 56 3.47 -4.59 -2.13
CA TYR A 56 4.00 -5.45 -1.07
C TYR A 56 3.90 -4.79 0.31
N ALA A 57 4.16 -3.48 0.39
CA ALA A 57 4.00 -2.74 1.64
C ALA A 57 2.53 -2.73 2.11
N ALA A 58 1.58 -2.44 1.22
CA ALA A 58 0.16 -2.47 1.53
C ALA A 58 -0.31 -3.87 1.94
N GLN A 59 0.16 -4.93 1.30
CA GLN A 59 -0.15 -6.32 1.69
C GLN A 59 0.37 -6.70 3.08
N ARG A 60 1.48 -6.13 3.52
CA ARG A 60 2.00 -6.36 4.87
C ARG A 60 1.22 -5.60 5.94
N ILE A 61 0.80 -4.37 5.62
CA ILE A 61 0.13 -3.49 6.57
C ILE A 61 -1.35 -3.85 6.72
N LEU A 62 -2.01 -4.17 5.62
CA LEU A 62 -3.43 -4.53 5.56
C LEU A 62 -3.61 -6.02 5.76
N THR A 63 -4.78 -6.42 6.27
CA THR A 63 -5.18 -7.83 6.21
C THR A 63 -5.45 -8.23 4.76
N GLU A 64 -5.47 -9.54 4.47
CA GLU A 64 -5.76 -10.03 3.12
C GLU A 64 -7.14 -9.56 2.62
N GLU A 65 -8.12 -9.49 3.51
CA GLU A 65 -9.47 -9.00 3.22
C GLU A 65 -9.48 -7.51 2.88
N GLU A 66 -8.84 -6.67 3.71
CA GLU A 66 -8.70 -5.24 3.47
C GLU A 66 -7.96 -4.97 2.15
N PHE A 67 -6.91 -5.75 1.86
CA PHE A 67 -6.16 -5.62 0.62
C PHE A 67 -6.97 -5.99 -0.63
N LYS A 68 -7.86 -6.99 -0.54
CA LYS A 68 -8.77 -7.37 -1.64
C LYS A 68 -9.84 -6.30 -1.90
N LEU A 69 -10.24 -5.56 -0.86
CA LEU A 69 -11.23 -4.46 -0.95
C LEU A 69 -10.67 -3.16 -1.52
N LEU A 70 -9.34 -3.04 -1.67
CA LEU A 70 -8.72 -1.88 -2.33
C LEU A 70 -9.31 -1.70 -3.74
N ASN A 71 -9.62 -0.45 -4.08
CA ASN A 71 -10.24 -0.12 -5.35
C ASN A 71 -9.24 -0.32 -6.50
N LYS A 72 -9.24 -1.56 -7.01
CA LYS A 72 -8.50 -1.94 -8.20
C LYS A 72 -9.25 -1.36 -9.38
N ARG A 73 -8.82 -0.16 -9.81
CA ARG A 73 -9.36 0.50 -10.99
C ARG A 73 -9.57 -0.56 -12.09
N PRO A 74 -10.79 -0.70 -12.63
CA PRO A 74 -11.06 -1.74 -13.60
C PRO A 74 -10.07 -1.61 -14.76
N ARG A 75 -9.57 -2.75 -15.24
CA ARG A 75 -8.72 -2.78 -16.43
C ARG A 75 -9.52 -2.08 -17.54
N TYR A 76 -8.89 -1.15 -18.26
CA TYR A 76 -9.54 -0.43 -19.35
C TYR A 76 -10.23 -1.45 -20.27
N TYR A 77 -11.56 -1.40 -20.31
CA TYR A 77 -12.40 -2.26 -21.13
C TYR A 77 -12.94 -1.39 -22.25
N ASN A 78 -12.38 -1.56 -23.45
CA ASN A 78 -12.89 -0.90 -24.64
C ASN A 78 -14.01 -1.75 -25.23
N VAL A 79 -15.26 -1.37 -24.95
CA VAL A 79 -16.47 -2.03 -25.45
C VAL A 79 -16.50 -2.11 -26.98
N GLN A 80 -15.85 -1.16 -27.69
CA GLN A 80 -15.83 -1.12 -29.16
C GLN A 80 -14.79 -2.05 -29.78
N LYS A 81 -13.79 -2.53 -29.03
CA LYS A 81 -12.90 -3.60 -29.48
C LYS A 81 -13.56 -4.93 -29.13
N GLY A 82 -14.53 -5.34 -29.95
CA GLY A 82 -15.16 -6.65 -29.83
C GLY A 82 -14.13 -7.76 -29.72
N THR A 83 -14.45 -8.82 -28.97
CA THR A 83 -13.65 -10.04 -28.88
C THR A 83 -13.45 -10.57 -30.30
N GLN A 84 -12.23 -10.49 -30.83
CA GLN A 84 -11.89 -11.30 -32.01
C GLN A 84 -11.92 -12.75 -31.54
N ARG A 85 -13.01 -13.44 -31.89
CA ARG A 85 -13.14 -14.89 -31.78
C ARG A 85 -12.35 -15.56 -32.89
#